data_AF-T1I7Q7-F1
#
_entry.id   AF-T1I7Q7-F1
#
_cell.length_a   1.000
_cell.length_b   1.000
_cell.length_c   1.000
_cell.angle_alpha   90.00
_cell.angle_beta   90.00
_cell.angle_gamma   90.00
#
_symmetry.space_group_name_H-M   'P 1'
#
loop_
_entity.id
_entity.type
_entity.pdbx_description
1 polymer ?
#
loop_
_entity_poly.entity_id
_entity_poly.type
_entity_poly.pdbx_seq_one_letter_code
_entity_poly.pdbx_strand_id
1 'polypeptide(L)' 'MNMFVLQGSTGYPKRASTEKLLEIFNKYATVHKNGELYMSGSDFVRGFLKLLPHDNYNEQSLKLLAGIVDTSKDG' A
#
# COMPACT_ATOMS: atom_id res chain seq x y z
N MET A 1 -5.11 38.59 -9.51
CA MET A 1 -4.22 37.43 -9.26
C MET A 1 -4.80 36.68 -8.06
N ASN A 2 -5.64 35.66 -8.28
CA ASN A 2 -6.24 34.90 -7.17
C ASN A 2 -5.29 33.80 -6.74
N MET A 3 -4.80 33.90 -5.51
CA MET A 3 -3.96 32.91 -4.85
C MET A 3 -4.88 31.87 -4.20
N PHE A 4 -4.95 30.67 -4.77
CA PHE A 4 -5.63 29.54 -4.15
C PHE A 4 -4.78 29.06 -2.96
N VAL A 5 -5.20 29.38 -1.74
CA VAL A 5 -4.64 28.80 -0.53
C VAL A 5 -5.24 27.40 -0.38
N LEU A 6 -4.42 26.36 -0.57
CA LEU A 6 -4.78 25.00 -0.15
C LEU A 6 -4.73 24.97 1.39
N GLN A 7 -5.89 25.18 2.01
CA GLN A 7 -6.04 25.04 3.45
C GLN A 7 -5.99 23.54 3.79
N GLY A 8 -4.78 23.01 3.97
CA GLY A 8 -4.59 21.66 4.49
C GLY A 8 -5.14 21.57 5.91
N SER A 9 -6.09 20.67 6.16
CA SER A 9 -6.58 20.39 7.50
C SER A 9 -5.42 19.97 8.40
N THR A 10 -5.11 20.78 9.41
CA THR A 10 -4.02 20.56 10.39
C THR A 10 -4.31 19.42 11.39
N GLY A 11 -5.23 18.51 11.07
CA GLY A 11 -5.63 17.39 11.92
C GLY A 11 -5.05 16.07 11.43
N TYR A 12 -4.67 15.20 12.37
CA TYR A 12 -4.33 13.82 12.05
C TYR A 12 -5.47 13.15 11.26
N PRO A 13 -5.16 12.34 10.24
CA PRO A 13 -6.19 11.57 9.55
C PRO A 13 -6.94 10.70 10.56
N LYS A 14 -8.27 10.66 10.44
CA LYS A 14 -9.09 9.77 11.27
C LYS A 14 -8.64 8.32 11.05
N ARG A 15 -8.57 7.55 12.13
CA ARG A 15 -8.26 6.11 12.05
C ARG A 15 -9.34 5.38 11.25
N ALA A 16 -8.91 4.52 10.34
CA ALA A 16 -9.80 3.56 9.70
C ALA A 16 -10.22 2.47 10.70
N SER A 17 -11.39 1.87 10.51
CA SER A 17 -11.81 0.72 11.31
C SER A 17 -11.08 -0.54 10.88
N THR A 18 -10.89 -1.47 11.81
CA THR A 18 -10.23 -2.76 11.55
C THR A 18 -10.94 -3.55 10.47
N GLU A 19 -12.28 -3.55 10.48
CA GLU A 19 -13.10 -4.28 9.52
C GLU A 19 -12.90 -3.74 8.11
N LYS A 20 -12.80 -2.41 7.97
CA LYS A 20 -12.58 -1.80 6.66
C LYS A 20 -11.17 -2.05 6.14
N LEU A 21 -10.18 -2.01 7.04
CA LEU A 21 -8.80 -2.35 6.69
C LEU A 21 -8.70 -3.81 6.22
N LEU A 22 -9.35 -4.74 6.91
CA LEU A 22 -9.37 -6.15 6.56
C LEU A 22 -10.09 -6.41 5.22
N GLU A 23 -11.23 -5.76 4.98
CA GLU A 23 -11.94 -5.84 3.70
C GLU A 23 -11.04 -5.42 2.53
N ILE A 24 -10.33 -4.28 2.70
CA ILE A 24 -9.43 -3.77 1.68
C ILE A 24 -8.20 -4.66 1.53
N PHE A 25 -7.62 -5.15 2.62
CA PHE A 25 -6.50 -6.09 2.58
C PHE A 25 -6.87 -7.34 1.78
N ASN A 26 -7.99 -7.98 2.09
CA ASN A 26 -8.46 -9.19 1.40
C ASN A 26 -8.74 -8.97 -0.09
N LYS A 27 -9.08 -7.74 -0.51
CA LYS A 27 -9.27 -7.40 -1.91
C LYS A 27 -7.97 -7.45 -2.72
N TYR A 28 -6.83 -7.17 -2.09
CA TYR A 28 -5.55 -7.06 -2.78
C TYR A 28 -4.55 -8.17 -2.44
N ALA A 29 -4.72 -8.87 -1.31
CA ALA A 29 -3.89 -10.00 -0.93
C ALA A 29 -4.11 -11.18 -1.89
N THR A 30 -3.05 -11.63 -2.56
CA THR A 30 -3.10 -12.75 -3.51
C THR A 30 -2.36 -13.99 -3.02
N VAL A 31 -1.44 -13.83 -2.06
CA VAL A 31 -0.58 -14.93 -1.59
C VAL A 31 -1.30 -15.70 -0.50
N HIS A 32 -1.43 -17.01 -0.68
CA HIS A 32 -1.98 -17.92 0.33
C HIS A 32 -0.88 -18.82 0.89
N LYS A 33 -0.69 -18.80 2.21
CA LYS A 33 0.35 -19.61 2.88
C LYS A 33 -0.18 -20.06 4.24
N ASN A 34 -0.13 -21.37 4.51
CA ASN A 34 -0.56 -21.96 5.79
C ASN A 34 -2.00 -21.60 6.21
N GLY A 35 -2.90 -21.37 5.24
CA GLY A 35 -4.29 -20.97 5.52
C GLY A 35 -4.48 -19.47 5.77
N GLU A 36 -3.42 -18.67 5.68
CA GLU A 36 -3.46 -17.22 5.84
C GLU A 36 -3.20 -16.51 4.50
N LEU A 37 -3.80 -15.32 4.37
CA LEU A 37 -3.66 -14.43 3.22
C LEU A 37 -2.57 -13.39 3.50
N TYR A 38 -1.70 -13.18 2.52
CA TYR A 38 -0.61 -12.21 2.54
C TYR A 38 -0.65 -11.34 1.27
N MET A 39 -0.14 -10.12 1.39
CA MET A 39 0.14 -9.27 0.24
C MET A 39 1.60 -9.44 -0.16
N SER A 40 1.87 -9.72 -1.43
CA SER A 40 3.22 -9.57 -1.97
C SER A 40 3.61 -8.09 -2.04
N GLY A 41 4.91 -7.79 -2.19
CA GLY A 41 5.36 -6.42 -2.45
C GLY A 41 4.67 -5.79 -3.68
N SER A 42 4.37 -6.59 -4.72
CA SER A 42 3.63 -6.14 -5.90
C SER A 42 2.16 -5.85 -5.58
N ASP A 43 1.50 -6.70 -4.79
CA ASP A 43 0.11 -6.49 -4.36
C ASP A 43 -0.03 -5.15 -3.61
N PHE A 44 0.93 -4.85 -2.74
CA PHE A 44 0.91 -3.61 -1.97
C PHE A 44 1.28 -2.38 -2.82
N VAL A 45 2.45 -2.39 -3.46
CA VAL A 45 2.97 -1.20 -4.16
C VAL A 45 2.24 -0.93 -5.47
N ARG A 46 2.01 -1.96 -6.29
CA ARG A 46 1.37 -1.82 -7.61
C ARG A 46 -0.13 -2.02 -7.53
N GLY A 47 -0.59 -2.97 -6.72
CA GLY A 47 -2.01 -3.27 -6.54
C GLY A 47 -2.74 -2.19 -5.73
N PHE A 48 -2.33 -1.99 -4.48
CA PHE A 48 -3.01 -1.09 -3.53
C PHE A 48 -2.60 0.38 -3.71
N LEU A 49 -1.30 0.71 -3.71
CA LEU A 49 -0.83 2.09 -3.86
C LEU A 49 -0.87 2.60 -5.30
N LYS A 50 -1.05 1.71 -6.29
CA LYS A 50 -1.06 2.04 -7.73
C LYS A 50 0.22 2.75 -8.21
N LEU A 51 1.35 2.47 -7.58
CA LEU A 51 2.67 2.95 -8.01
C LEU A 51 3.28 1.97 -9.02
N LEU A 52 4.30 2.42 -9.76
CA LEU A 52 5.00 1.60 -10.76
C LEU A 52 4.04 0.91 -11.77
N PRO A 53 3.20 1.69 -12.48
CA PRO A 53 2.09 1.14 -13.27
C PRO A 53 2.53 0.43 -14.55
N HIS A 54 3.72 0.73 -15.07
CA HIS A 54 4.23 0.12 -16.30
C HIS A 54 4.79 -1.27 -16.05
N ASP A 55 4.71 -2.15 -17.05
CA ASP A 55 5.20 -3.53 -16.94
C ASP A 55 6.73 -3.63 -16.90
N ASN A 56 7.43 -2.63 -17.45
CA ASN A 56 8.90 -2.50 -17.37
C ASN A 56 9.37 -1.72 -16.13
N TYR A 57 8.64 -1.84 -15.01
CA TYR A 57 8.99 -1.14 -13.78
C TYR A 57 10.36 -1.57 -13.23
N ASN A 58 10.97 -0.70 -12.44
CA ASN A 58 12.22 -1.01 -11.76
C ASN A 58 11.97 -1.91 -10.53
N GLU A 59 12.48 -3.14 -10.58
CA GLU A 59 12.32 -4.11 -9.49
C GLU A 59 12.99 -3.69 -8.18
N GLN A 60 14.10 -2.94 -8.23
CA GLN A 60 14.77 -2.47 -7.02
C GLN A 60 13.92 -1.41 -6.29
N SER A 61 13.27 -0.52 -7.04
CA SER A 61 12.31 0.44 -6.48
C SER A 61 11.11 -0.28 -5.84
N LEU A 62 10.62 -1.35 -6.47
CA LEU A 62 9.56 -2.19 -5.89
C LEU A 62 10.01 -2.78 -4.54
N LYS A 63 11.18 -3.41 -4.50
CA LYS A 63 11.75 -4.02 -3.28
C LYS A 63 11.99 -2.99 -2.19
N LEU A 64 12.50 -1.81 -2.55
CA LEU A 64 12.76 -0.73 -1.59
C LEU A 64 11.46 -0.26 -0.91
N LEU A 65 10.41 -0.02 -1.70
CA LEU A 65 9.11 0.43 -1.18
C LEU A 65 8.42 -0.67 -0.36
N ALA A 66 8.41 -1.90 -0.85
CA ALA A 66 7.84 -3.04 -0.12
C ALA A 66 8.58 -3.27 1.22
N GLY A 67 9.91 -3.15 1.22
CA GLY A 67 10.74 -3.32 2.41
C GLY A 67 10.52 -2.27 3.51
N ILE A 68 9.85 -1.14 3.23
CA ILE A 68 9.46 -0.16 4.26
C ILE A 68 8.30 -0.69 5.11
N VAL A 69 7.35 -1.39 4.48
CA VAL A 69 6.14 -1.90 5.16
C VAL A 69 6.31 -3.33 5.67
N ASP A 70 7.19 -4.12 5.05
CA ASP A 70 7.58 -5.43 5.57
C ASP A 70 8.51 -5.27 6.77
N THR A 71 7.93 -5.33 7.98
CA THR A 71 8.66 -5.26 9.23
C THR A 71 9.18 -6.62 9.71
N SER A 72 8.60 -7.74 9.24
CA SER A 72 9.03 -9.10 9.52
C SER A 72 10.24 -9.54 8.70
N LYS A 73 10.51 -8.87 7.57
CA LYS A 73 11.61 -9.18 6.64
C LYS A 73 11.49 -10.57 6.02
N ASP A 74 10.27 -11.04 5.82
CA ASP A 74 9.96 -12.35 5.26
C ASP A 74 9.56 -12.31 3.78
N GLY A 75 9.50 -11.12 3.15
CA GLY A 75 9.12 -11.00 1.73
C GLY A 75 9.42 -9.67 1.05
#